data_AF-A0A4Y2G3A5-F1
#
_entry.id   AF-A0A4Y2G3A5-F1
#
_cell.length_a   1.000
_cell.length_b   1.000
_cell.length_c   1.000
_cell.angle_alpha   90.00
_cell.angle_beta   90.00
_cell.angle_gamma   90.00
#
_symmetry.space_group_name_H-M   'P 1'
#
loop_
_entity.id
_entity.type
_entity.pdbx_description
1 polymer ?
#
loop_
_entity_poly.entity_id
_entity_poly.type
_entity_poly.pdbx_seq_one_letter_code
_entity_poly.pdbx_strand_id
1 'polypeptide(L)'
;MSRLLANLTKHNGETFYCYSCLDHFTKESLLTDHLPYCNEHTPQHIIMPETGEEGVLEFKQHKFSQPVLYVIYANSEALVEQLQNIPGKTISHMPYGYAYPIIGPIDGDTCLRVWRK
;
A
#
# COMPACT_ATOMS: atom_id res chain seq x y z
N MET A 1 -4.73 -16.96 1.15
CA MET A 1 -4.03 -15.70 1.49
C MET A 1 -3.65 -14.99 0.20
N SER A 2 -3.67 -13.65 0.16
CA SER A 2 -3.28 -12.89 -1.03
C SER A 2 -1.79 -13.06 -1.33
N ARG A 3 -1.39 -13.09 -2.62
CA ARG A 3 0.03 -13.14 -3.03
C ARG A 3 0.86 -11.99 -2.44
N LEU A 4 0.19 -10.90 -2.09
CA LEU A 4 0.77 -9.66 -1.55
C LEU A 4 1.39 -9.89 -0.16
N LEU A 5 0.78 -10.75 0.66
CA LEU A 5 1.25 -11.04 2.02
C LEU A 5 2.22 -12.23 2.07
N ALA A 6 2.28 -13.04 1.01
CA ALA A 6 3.02 -14.30 0.99
C ALA A 6 4.54 -14.15 1.16
N ASN A 7 5.10 -12.98 0.82
CA ASN A 7 6.55 -12.73 0.87
C ASN A 7 6.97 -11.78 2.01
N LEU A 8 6.05 -11.38 2.90
CA LEU A 8 6.36 -10.47 4.00
C LEU A 8 7.30 -11.09 5.03
N THR A 9 7.29 -12.42 5.17
CA THR A 9 8.16 -13.11 6.11
C THR A 9 8.95 -14.20 5.37
N LYS A 10 10.25 -14.31 5.66
CA LYS A 10 11.09 -15.44 5.22
C LYS A 10 11.02 -16.63 6.17
N HIS A 11 10.24 -16.50 7.25
CA HIS A 11 10.16 -17.43 8.35
C HIS A 11 8.89 -18.27 8.23
N ASN A 12 9.00 -19.60 8.33
CA ASN A 12 7.88 -20.55 8.18
C ASN A 12 6.95 -20.62 9.41
N GLY A 13 6.94 -19.57 10.24
CA GLY A 13 6.14 -19.50 11.45
C GLY A 13 4.73 -19.01 11.15
N GLU A 14 3.81 -19.34 12.06
CA GLU A 14 2.46 -18.79 12.01
C GLU A 14 2.52 -17.26 12.09
N THR A 15 1.81 -16.60 11.18
CA THR A 15 1.80 -15.14 11.06
C THR A 15 0.37 -14.67 11.14
N PHE A 16 0.12 -13.68 11.99
CA PHE A 16 -1.19 -13.10 12.23
C PHE A 16 -1.28 -11.75 11.51
N TYR A 17 -2.40 -11.46 10.86
CA TYR A 17 -2.54 -10.24 10.07
C TYR A 17 -3.67 -9.37 10.58
N CYS A 18 -3.42 -8.07 10.69
CA CYS A 18 -4.49 -7.10 10.84
C CYS A 18 -5.10 -6.83 9.47
N TYR A 19 -6.40 -7.09 9.30
CA TYR A 19 -7.07 -6.85 8.01
C TYR A 19 -7.36 -5.38 7.73
N SER A 20 -7.32 -4.52 8.76
CA SER A 20 -7.53 -3.08 8.61
C SER A 20 -6.29 -2.38 8.01
N CYS A 21 -5.08 -2.70 8.49
CA CYS A 21 -3.83 -2.07 8.02
C CYS A 21 -2.94 -2.99 7.18
N LEU A 22 -3.30 -4.28 7.07
CA LEU A 22 -2.57 -5.37 6.41
C LEU A 22 -1.18 -5.63 7.02
N ASP A 23 -0.95 -5.23 8.28
CA ASP A 23 0.32 -5.51 8.95
C ASP A 23 0.37 -6.91 9.56
N HIS A 24 1.58 -7.42 9.75
CA HIS A 24 1.83 -8.79 10.17
C HIS A 24 2.44 -8.84 11.58
N PHE A 25 2.04 -9.86 12.33
CA PHE A 25 2.42 -10.06 13.72
C PHE A 25 2.89 -11.49 13.91
N THR A 26 3.92 -11.68 14.72
CA THR A 26 4.50 -13.01 15.02
C THR A 26 3.72 -13.77 16.09
N LYS A 27 2.83 -13.09 16.82
CA LYS A 27 1.99 -13.66 17.89
C LYS A 27 0.60 -13.07 17.83
N GLU A 28 -0.41 -13.89 18.15
CA GLU A 28 -1.80 -13.46 18.21
C GLU A 28 -2.02 -12.35 19.26
N SER A 29 -1.33 -12.42 20.40
CA SER A 29 -1.43 -11.39 21.45
C SER A 29 -1.05 -10.00 20.94
N LEU A 30 -0.04 -9.90 20.08
CA LEU A 30 0.40 -8.64 19.50
C LEU A 30 -0.64 -8.07 18.53
N LEU A 31 -1.32 -8.93 17.77
CA LEU A 31 -2.44 -8.51 16.94
C LEU A 31 -3.59 -8.00 17.83
N THR A 32 -3.94 -8.71 18.89
CA THR A 32 -5.00 -8.31 19.82
C THR A 32 -4.71 -6.96 20.48
N ASP A 33 -3.47 -6.72 20.91
CA ASP A 33 -3.05 -5.43 21.49
C ASP A 33 -3.08 -4.30 20.45
N HIS A 34 -2.87 -4.61 19.16
CA HIS A 34 -2.92 -3.65 18.05
C HIS A 34 -4.34 -3.24 17.65
N LEU A 35 -5.32 -4.17 17.72
CA LEU A 35 -6.68 -3.96 17.21
C LEU A 35 -7.40 -2.72 17.78
N PRO A 36 -7.34 -2.40 19.09
CA PRO A 36 -7.98 -1.20 19.64
C PRO A 36 -7.49 0.07 18.97
N TYR A 37 -6.18 0.23 18.81
CA TYR A 37 -5.57 1.41 18.20
C TYR A 37 -5.81 1.47 16.69
N CYS A 38 -5.77 0.31 16.01
CA CYS A 38 -5.95 0.26 14.57
C CYS A 38 -7.40 0.54 14.16
N ASN A 39 -8.38 0.06 14.94
CA ASN A 39 -9.80 0.17 14.62
C ASN A 39 -10.42 1.50 15.05
N GLU A 40 -9.75 2.29 15.90
CA GLU A 40 -10.11 3.69 16.14
C GLU A 40 -10.07 4.52 14.85
N HIS A 41 -9.27 4.09 13.88
CA HIS A 41 -9.22 4.70 12.56
C HIS A 41 -10.19 3.99 11.62
N THR A 42 -11.14 4.74 11.09
CA THR A 42 -11.96 4.25 9.96
C THR A 42 -11.04 3.95 8.78
N PRO A 43 -11.41 2.98 7.90
CA PRO A 43 -10.70 2.79 6.64
C PRO A 43 -10.55 4.13 5.93
N GLN A 44 -9.31 4.59 5.79
CA GLN A 44 -9.06 5.86 5.13
C GLN A 44 -9.20 5.63 3.65
N HIS A 45 -10.30 6.13 3.08
CA HIS A 45 -10.51 6.09 1.64
C HIS A 45 -9.38 6.87 0.99
N ILE A 46 -8.57 6.16 0.20
CA ILE A 46 -7.47 6.76 -0.54
C ILE A 46 -8.09 7.73 -1.55
N ILE A 47 -7.92 9.02 -1.31
CA ILE A 47 -8.26 10.04 -2.30
C ILE A 47 -7.13 10.05 -3.32
N MET A 48 -7.40 9.52 -4.50
CA MET A 48 -6.46 9.61 -5.61
C MET A 48 -6.27 11.09 -5.98
N PRO A 49 -5.04 11.53 -6.30
CA PRO A 49 -4.81 12.89 -6.78
C PRO A 49 -5.68 13.17 -8.00
N GLU A 50 -6.15 14.40 -8.13
CA GLU A 50 -6.89 14.81 -9.33
C GLU A 50 -6.02 14.64 -10.58
N THR A 51 -6.66 14.30 -11.70
CA THR A 51 -5.95 14.13 -12.97
C THR A 51 -5.51 15.50 -13.48
N GLY A 52 -4.20 15.75 -13.52
CA GLY A 52 -3.63 17.02 -13.96
C GLY A 52 -2.20 17.21 -13.45
N GLU A 53 -1.64 18.40 -13.67
CA GLU A 53 -0.28 18.75 -13.20
C GLU A 53 -0.15 18.67 -11.68
N GLU A 54 -1.23 18.98 -10.94
CA GLU A 54 -1.27 18.88 -9.48
C GLU A 54 -1.22 17.43 -8.95
N GLY A 55 -1.52 16.44 -9.81
CA GLY A 55 -1.41 15.02 -9.49
C GLY A 55 0.00 14.45 -9.67
N VAL A 56 0.92 15.21 -10.26
CA VAL A 56 2.30 14.77 -10.51
C VAL A 56 3.18 15.15 -9.32
N LEU A 57 3.64 14.14 -8.57
CA LEU A 57 4.59 14.32 -7.48
C LEU A 57 6.03 14.27 -8.04
N GLU A 58 6.73 15.41 -7.98
CA GLU A 58 8.13 15.51 -8.38
C GLU A 58 9.05 15.82 -7.18
N PHE A 59 10.21 15.17 -7.14
CA PHE A 59 11.19 15.40 -6.09
C PHE A 59 12.06 16.62 -6.39
N LYS A 60 11.74 17.79 -5.83
CA LYS A 60 12.43 19.06 -6.17
C LYS A 60 13.87 19.18 -5.65
N GLN A 61 14.29 18.32 -4.73
CA GLN A 61 15.52 18.49 -3.96
C GLN A 61 16.56 17.38 -4.21
N HIS A 62 16.80 17.07 -5.48
CA HIS A 62 17.75 16.03 -5.93
C HIS A 62 19.16 16.12 -5.31
N LYS A 63 19.61 17.32 -4.92
CA LYS A 63 20.91 17.52 -4.24
C LYS A 63 21.00 16.89 -2.85
N PHE A 64 19.86 16.60 -2.22
CA PHE A 64 19.78 15.91 -0.93
C PHE A 64 19.41 14.44 -1.09
N SER A 65 19.33 13.94 -2.33
CA SER A 65 19.19 12.51 -2.60
C SER A 65 20.39 11.78 -2.03
N GLN A 66 20.14 10.82 -1.14
CA GLN A 66 21.19 9.94 -0.67
C GLN A 66 21.59 8.98 -1.80
N PRO A 67 22.86 8.56 -1.91
CA PRO A 67 23.31 7.56 -2.89
C PRO A 67 22.78 6.15 -2.58
N VAL A 68 21.89 6.01 -1.62
CA VAL A 68 21.33 4.75 -1.16
C VAL A 68 20.38 4.20 -2.22
N LEU A 69 20.65 2.98 -2.67
CA LEU A 69 19.80 2.24 -3.59
C LEU A 69 18.54 1.79 -2.84
N TYR A 70 17.44 2.53 -2.95
CA TYR A 70 16.14 2.07 -2.49
C TYR A 70 15.26 1.71 -3.68
N VAL A 71 14.47 0.64 -3.54
CA VAL A 71 13.48 0.21 -4.53
C VAL A 71 12.10 0.48 -3.96
N ILE A 72 11.30 1.25 -4.69
CA ILE A 72 9.90 1.46 -4.40
C ILE A 72 9.12 0.48 -5.28
N TYR A 73 8.40 -0.46 -4.65
CA TYR A 73 7.40 -1.24 -5.36
C TYR A 73 6.07 -0.52 -5.20
N ALA A 74 5.28 -0.37 -6.26
CA ALA A 74 3.92 0.16 -6.16
C ALA A 74 2.95 -0.89 -6.70
N ASN A 75 1.96 -1.26 -5.89
CA ASN A 75 0.80 -2.01 -6.33
C ASN A 75 -0.39 -1.05 -6.41
N SER A 76 -1.12 -1.07 -7.52
CA SER A 76 -2.37 -0.32 -7.67
C SER A 76 -3.51 -1.30 -7.92
N GLU A 77 -4.62 -1.09 -7.22
CA GLU A 77 -5.85 -1.85 -7.38
C GLU A 77 -6.84 -0.99 -8.17
N ALA A 78 -7.47 -1.59 -9.17
CA ALA A 78 -8.48 -0.94 -9.97
C ALA A 78 -9.76 -1.79 -10.01
N LEU A 79 -10.90 -1.15 -9.79
CA LEU A 79 -12.20 -1.73 -10.07
C LEU A 79 -12.46 -1.70 -11.57
N VAL A 80 -13.14 -2.73 -12.03
CA VAL A 80 -13.52 -2.88 -13.42
C VAL A 80 -14.99 -2.53 -13.55
N GLU A 81 -15.29 -1.41 -14.19
CA GLU A 81 -16.66 -0.98 -14.45
C GLU A 81 -17.02 -1.22 -15.92
N GLN A 82 -18.21 -1.77 -16.13
CA GLN A 82 -18.71 -2.03 -17.47
C GLN A 82 -19.33 -0.74 -18.02
N LEU A 83 -18.79 -0.24 -19.13
CA LEU A 83 -19.30 0.96 -19.78
C LEU A 83 -20.54 0.58 -20.58
N GLN A 84 -21.73 0.89 -20.07
CA GLN A 84 -22.99 0.46 -20.68
C GLN A 84 -23.37 1.21 -21.97
N ASN A 85 -22.59 2.18 -22.46
CA ASN A 85 -23.04 3.06 -23.56
C ASN A 85 -21.97 3.50 -24.59
N ILE A 86 -20.80 2.85 -24.68
CA ILE A 86 -19.76 3.24 -25.65
C ILE A 86 -19.46 2.10 -26.63
N PRO A 87 -19.81 2.23 -27.92
CA PRO A 87 -19.48 1.21 -28.92
C PRO A 87 -17.95 1.10 -29.05
N GLY A 88 -17.41 -0.10 -28.81
CA GLY A 88 -15.98 -0.40 -28.94
C GLY A 88 -15.15 -0.27 -27.66
N LYS A 89 -15.70 0.22 -26.54
CA LYS A 89 -15.01 0.29 -25.24
C LYS A 89 -15.89 -0.31 -24.15
N THR A 90 -15.67 -1.59 -23.85
CA THR A 90 -16.57 -2.37 -22.98
C THR A 90 -16.26 -2.19 -21.50
N ILE A 91 -15.06 -1.71 -21.16
CA ILE A 91 -14.52 -1.76 -19.80
C ILE A 91 -13.75 -0.47 -19.47
N SER A 92 -14.01 0.08 -18.29
CA SER A 92 -13.23 1.15 -17.65
C SER A 92 -12.53 0.63 -16.40
N HIS A 93 -11.28 1.04 -16.18
CA HIS A 93 -10.55 0.75 -14.95
C HIS A 93 -10.59 1.98 -14.05
N MET A 94 -11.26 1.87 -12.91
CA MET A 94 -11.34 2.91 -11.89
C MET A 94 -10.32 2.63 -10.79
N PRO A 95 -9.33 3.51 -10.55
CA PRO A 95 -8.37 3.31 -9.46
C PRO A 95 -9.10 3.29 -8.12
N TYR A 96 -8.77 2.32 -7.28
CA TYR A 96 -9.47 2.07 -6.01
C TYR A 96 -8.52 2.06 -4.80
N GLY A 97 -7.30 1.57 -4.99
CA GLY A 97 -6.31 1.55 -3.92
C GLY A 97 -4.89 1.50 -4.46
N TYR A 98 -3.93 1.81 -3.60
CA TYR A 98 -2.53 1.53 -3.88
C TYR A 98 -1.78 1.21 -2.59
N ALA A 99 -0.68 0.48 -2.72
CA ALA A 99 0.26 0.21 -1.64
C ALA A 99 1.68 0.28 -2.19
N TYR A 100 2.62 0.86 -1.43
CA TYR A 100 4.03 0.84 -1.81
C TYR A 100 4.95 0.52 -0.63
N PRO A 101 5.70 -0.60 -0.67
CA PRO A 101 6.84 -0.76 0.23
C PRO A 101 8.07 -0.05 -0.35
N ILE A 102 8.85 0.56 0.54
CA ILE A 102 10.17 1.11 0.24
C ILE A 102 11.19 0.14 0.83
N ILE A 103 12.03 -0.45 -0.02
CA ILE A 103 13.06 -1.41 0.41
C ILE A 103 14.43 -0.78 0.21
N GLY A 104 15.24 -0.71 1.27
CA GLY A 104 16.60 -0.15 1.26
C GLY A 104 17.66 -1.15 1.74
N PRO A 105 18.96 -0.84 1.59
CA PRO A 105 20.06 -1.75 1.90
C PRO A 105 20.40 -1.88 3.40
N ILE A 106 19.64 -1.22 4.27
CA ILE A 106 19.86 -1.27 5.72
C ILE A 106 18.85 -2.25 6.30
N ASP A 107 19.36 -3.30 6.94
CA ASP A 107 18.59 -4.36 7.61
C ASP A 107 17.42 -3.78 8.42
N GLY A 108 16.20 -4.09 7.96
CA GLY A 108 14.96 -3.64 8.57
C GLY A 108 14.00 -3.18 7.49
N ASP A 109 13.07 -4.06 7.12
CA ASP A 109 11.91 -3.77 6.27
C ASP A 109 11.14 -2.57 6.83
N THR A 110 11.58 -1.36 6.50
CA THR A 110 10.92 -0.13 6.93
C THR A 110 9.79 0.10 5.94
N CYS A 111 8.73 -0.67 6.10
CA CYS A 111 7.50 -0.47 5.35
C CYS A 111 6.86 0.83 5.84
N LEU A 112 7.26 1.95 5.25
CA LEU A 112 6.54 3.22 5.38
C LEU A 112 5.19 3.09 4.67
N ARG A 113 4.21 2.50 5.35
CA ARG A 113 2.81 2.54 4.94
C ARG A 113 2.27 3.93 5.25
N VAL A 114 2.43 4.85 4.31
CA VAL A 114 1.83 6.19 4.43
C VAL A 114 0.35 6.09 4.11
N TRP A 115 -0.48 5.87 5.13
CA TRP A 115 -1.87 6.26 5.11
C TRP A 115 -1.91 7.74 5.52
N ARG A 116 -2.26 8.63 4.59
CA ARG A 116 -2.31 10.06 4.88
C ARG A 116 -3.64 10.38 5.55
N LYS A 117 -3.53 11.01 6.74
CA LYS A 117 -4.61 11.54 7.60
C LYS A 117 -5.83 12.05 6.87
#